data_AF-A0A2S4W6Z5-F1
#
_entry.id   AF-A0A2S4W6Z5-F1
#
_cell.length_a   1.000
_cell.length_b   1.000
_cell.length_c   1.000
_cell.angle_alpha   90.00
_cell.angle_beta   90.00
_cell.angle_gamma   90.00
#
_symmetry.space_group_name_H-M   'P 1'
#
loop_
_entity.id
_entity.type
_entity.pdbx_description
1 polymer ?
#
loop_
_entity_poly.entity_id
_entity_poly.type
_entity_poly.pdbx_seq_one_letter_code
_entity_poly.pdbx_strand_id
1 'polypeptide(L)'
;MGFGQAVVGPPGSGKTTYCWGLQQYFKAISRPIVLINLDPAVDNLPYEAAIDIRELIRLEEVMEFHKLGPNGSILFCLEFLEKNFDWFSERLAALTSPSSSSTSTSTASAANGSLAQEIDYIVLDLPGQVEISTDHDSLKNILHKLEKLDWRLAVVQLTDSTHIVDPVKYISIVLLNLKTMLHLGLPQVNVLTKIDLLKHFNEDFKLKLEFYTDVQDLSYLLPLLENQISDKFANLNKAIIELIEDFNLVGFESLCVEDKTSMTRLILTIDKALGYYPSHQPNLTYPHEMGSDNNPQKPGLTTSGVPGGEMAIEAEFGSSSGLLNEIQERWIDYPELYDQFQKQLWADESELVLQRASQLNQINAIQQNQKQP
;
A
#
# COMPACT_ATOMS: atom_id res chain seq x y z
N MET A 1 19.87 -7.76 -5.34
CA MET A 1 18.71 -7.87 -4.46
C MET A 1 18.03 -6.53 -4.33
N GLY A 2 16.78 -6.44 -4.81
CA GLY A 2 15.90 -5.29 -4.64
C GLY A 2 14.75 -5.59 -3.68
N PHE A 3 14.02 -4.56 -3.28
CA PHE A 3 12.90 -4.64 -2.35
C PHE A 3 11.70 -3.89 -2.92
N GLY A 4 10.49 -4.26 -2.52
CA GLY A 4 9.35 -3.48 -2.95
C GLY A 4 8.01 -3.83 -2.33
N GLN A 5 7.04 -2.99 -2.64
CA GLN A 5 5.66 -3.11 -2.18
C GLN A 5 4.74 -3.42 -3.36
N ALA A 6 3.87 -4.41 -3.20
CA ALA A 6 2.71 -4.62 -4.08
C ALA A 6 1.47 -4.05 -3.38
N VAL A 7 1.00 -2.88 -3.81
CA VAL A 7 -0.12 -2.18 -3.17
C VAL A 7 -1.43 -2.68 -3.76
N VAL A 8 -2.21 -3.41 -2.96
CA VAL A 8 -3.48 -4.03 -3.34
C VAL A 8 -4.59 -3.54 -2.44
N GLY A 9 -5.84 -3.74 -2.87
CA GLY A 9 -7.01 -3.37 -2.10
C GLY A 9 -8.19 -2.98 -2.98
N PRO A 10 -9.42 -3.00 -2.44
CA PRO A 10 -10.63 -2.69 -3.20
C PRO A 10 -10.61 -1.30 -3.86
N PRO A 11 -11.52 -1.02 -4.81
CA PRO A 11 -11.70 0.34 -5.33
C PRO A 11 -12.04 1.29 -4.18
N GLY A 12 -11.58 2.53 -4.28
CA GLY A 12 -11.77 3.52 -3.21
C GLY A 12 -10.90 3.34 -1.96
N SER A 13 -10.13 2.26 -1.78
CA SER A 13 -9.29 2.06 -0.58
C SER A 13 -8.07 3.00 -0.47
N GLY A 14 -7.80 3.82 -1.50
CA GLY A 14 -6.74 4.84 -1.47
C GLY A 14 -5.36 4.35 -1.92
N LYS A 15 -5.25 3.33 -2.78
CA LYS A 15 -3.97 2.80 -3.30
C LYS A 15 -3.08 3.85 -3.96
N THR A 16 -3.56 4.47 -5.04
CA THR A 16 -2.83 5.53 -5.76
C THR A 16 -2.50 6.71 -4.86
N THR A 17 -3.41 7.04 -3.93
CA THR A 17 -3.21 8.09 -2.94
C THR A 17 -2.10 7.74 -1.93
N TYR A 18 -2.06 6.50 -1.45
CA TYR A 18 -0.98 5.98 -0.61
C TYR A 18 0.35 5.99 -1.36
N CYS A 19 0.39 5.51 -2.61
CA CYS A 19 1.59 5.52 -3.45
C CYS A 19 2.14 6.96 -3.59
N TRP A 20 1.26 7.93 -3.85
CA TRP A 20 1.66 9.34 -3.93
C TRP A 20 2.23 9.87 -2.60
N GLY A 21 1.52 9.65 -1.48
CA GLY A 21 1.99 10.05 -0.16
C GLY A 21 3.32 9.42 0.22
N LEU A 22 3.52 8.15 -0.17
CA LEU A 22 4.74 7.39 0.02
C LEU A 22 5.91 8.00 -0.78
N GLN A 23 5.68 8.41 -2.03
CA GLN A 23 6.68 9.13 -2.83
C GLN A 23 7.13 10.42 -2.14
N GLN A 24 6.18 11.23 -1.65
CA GLN A 24 6.51 12.48 -0.95
C GLN A 24 7.27 12.22 0.35
N TYR A 25 6.85 11.19 1.10
CA TYR A 25 7.51 10.80 2.34
C TYR A 25 8.95 10.33 2.08
N PHE A 26 9.16 9.42 1.12
CA PHE A 26 10.48 8.89 0.76
C PHE A 26 11.41 9.99 0.26
N LYS A 27 10.89 10.93 -0.54
CA LYS A 27 11.63 12.14 -0.94
C LYS A 27 12.05 12.99 0.25
N ALA A 28 11.18 13.19 1.24
CA ALA A 28 11.49 13.97 2.44
C ALA A 28 12.60 13.34 3.30
N ILE A 29 12.65 12.01 3.37
CA ILE A 29 13.72 11.26 4.08
C ILE A 29 14.94 10.95 3.21
N SER A 30 15.02 11.48 1.99
CA SER A 30 16.09 11.21 1.03
C SER A 30 16.31 9.72 0.74
N ARG A 31 15.22 8.93 0.77
CA ARG A 31 15.23 7.51 0.41
C ARG A 31 14.76 7.35 -1.03
N PRO A 32 15.55 6.72 -1.92
CA PRO A 32 15.13 6.44 -3.28
C PRO A 32 13.90 5.54 -3.31
N ILE A 33 13.01 5.84 -4.26
CA ILE A 33 11.82 5.06 -4.52
C ILE A 33 11.50 5.13 -6.01
N VAL A 34 11.08 4.01 -6.58
CA VAL A 34 10.55 3.94 -7.94
C VAL A 34 9.09 3.52 -7.87
N LEU A 35 8.20 4.37 -8.38
CA LEU A 35 6.79 4.08 -8.49
C LEU A 35 6.49 3.50 -9.86
N ILE A 36 5.71 2.44 -9.88
CA ILE A 36 5.32 1.69 -11.07
C ILE A 36 3.80 1.64 -11.08
N ASN A 37 3.18 2.16 -12.14
CA ASN A 37 1.75 2.04 -12.35
C ASN A 37 1.43 0.76 -13.13
N LEU A 38 0.67 -0.14 -12.50
CA LEU A 38 0.11 -1.34 -13.12
C LEU A 38 -1.42 -1.29 -13.20
N ASP A 39 -2.06 -0.17 -12.85
CA ASP A 39 -3.48 0.07 -13.10
C ASP A 39 -3.70 0.67 -14.50
N PRO A 40 -4.27 -0.08 -15.47
CA PRO A 40 -4.55 0.46 -16.79
C PRO A 40 -5.78 1.37 -16.83
N ALA A 41 -6.61 1.39 -15.78
CA ALA A 41 -7.86 2.14 -15.71
C ALA A 41 -7.73 3.55 -15.09
N VAL A 42 -6.52 3.93 -14.66
CA VAL A 42 -6.27 5.26 -14.10
C VAL A 42 -6.12 6.29 -15.21
N ASP A 43 -6.92 7.35 -15.17
CA ASP A 43 -6.86 8.43 -16.16
C ASP A 43 -5.65 9.34 -15.92
N ASN A 44 -5.58 9.93 -14.73
CA ASN A 44 -4.53 10.88 -14.34
C ASN A 44 -3.83 10.40 -13.07
N LEU A 45 -2.53 10.15 -13.18
CA LEU A 45 -1.70 9.82 -12.04
C LEU A 45 -1.27 11.09 -11.30
N PRO A 46 -1.38 11.15 -9.95
CA PRO A 46 -0.90 12.29 -9.16
C PRO A 46 0.63 12.29 -8.96
N TYR A 47 1.31 11.24 -9.44
CA TYR A 47 2.75 11.08 -9.35
C TYR A 47 3.35 10.71 -10.71
N GLU A 48 4.66 10.93 -10.84
CA GLU A 48 5.43 10.46 -11.98
C GLU A 48 5.76 8.96 -11.80
N ALA A 49 5.15 8.12 -12.62
CA ALA A 49 5.45 6.69 -12.68
C ALA A 49 6.68 6.46 -13.57
N ALA A 50 7.66 5.69 -13.08
CA ALA A 50 8.84 5.34 -13.86
C ALA A 50 8.56 4.25 -14.90
N ILE A 51 7.55 3.41 -14.62
CA ILE A 51 7.02 2.42 -15.56
C ILE A 51 5.50 2.51 -15.47
N ASP A 52 4.83 2.60 -16.61
CA ASP A 52 3.38 2.68 -16.70
C ASP A 52 2.84 1.63 -17.69
N ILE A 53 1.99 0.72 -17.21
CA ILE A 53 1.37 -0.32 -18.03
C ILE A 53 0.63 0.25 -19.26
N ARG A 54 0.15 1.50 -19.18
CA ARG A 54 -0.56 2.18 -20.28
C ARG A 54 0.34 2.44 -21.50
N GLU A 55 1.66 2.39 -21.34
CA GLU A 55 2.63 2.42 -22.44
C GLU A 55 2.75 1.08 -23.18
N LEU A 56 2.46 -0.02 -22.49
CA LEU A 56 2.47 -1.36 -23.07
C LEU A 56 1.13 -1.68 -23.73
N ILE A 57 0.02 -1.36 -23.06
CA ILE A 57 -1.33 -1.70 -23.50
C ILE A 57 -2.36 -0.71 -22.92
N ARG A 58 -3.23 -0.17 -23.78
CA ARG A 58 -4.28 0.77 -23.38
C ARG A 58 -5.61 0.06 -23.15
N LEU A 59 -6.30 0.42 -22.06
CA LEU A 59 -7.54 -0.23 -21.66
C LEU A 59 -8.63 -0.07 -22.72
N GLU A 60 -8.74 1.13 -23.31
CA GLU A 60 -9.76 1.48 -24.30
C GLU A 60 -9.61 0.64 -25.57
N GLU A 61 -8.37 0.43 -26.02
CA GLU A 61 -8.04 -0.39 -27.19
C GLU A 61 -8.43 -1.86 -26.95
N VAL A 62 -8.21 -2.38 -25.74
CA VAL A 62 -8.64 -3.74 -25.36
C VAL A 62 -10.16 -3.86 -25.34
N MET A 63 -10.85 -2.87 -24.75
CA MET A 63 -12.31 -2.85 -24.73
C MET A 63 -12.91 -2.85 -26.14
N GLU A 64 -12.37 -2.03 -27.05
CA GLU A 64 -12.83 -1.94 -28.42
C GLU A 64 -12.53 -3.22 -29.22
N PHE A 65 -11.28 -3.70 -29.18
CA PHE A 65 -10.82 -4.80 -30.02
C PHE A 65 -11.37 -6.15 -29.56
N HIS A 66 -11.37 -6.41 -28.26
CA HIS A 66 -11.85 -7.68 -27.69
C HIS A 66 -13.32 -7.67 -27.30
N LYS A 67 -14.01 -6.52 -27.39
CA LYS A 67 -15.41 -6.32 -26.99
C LYS A 67 -15.67 -6.75 -25.54
N LEU A 68 -14.68 -6.51 -24.68
CA LEU A 68 -14.74 -6.81 -23.26
C LEU A 68 -15.28 -5.59 -22.50
N GLY A 69 -15.96 -5.86 -21.38
CA GLY A 69 -16.29 -4.82 -20.41
C GLY A 69 -15.05 -4.40 -19.60
N PRO A 70 -15.12 -3.28 -18.84
CA PRO A 70 -13.96 -2.70 -18.16
C PRO A 70 -13.16 -3.68 -17.29
N ASN A 71 -13.84 -4.44 -16.42
CA ASN A 71 -13.17 -5.42 -15.55
C ASN A 71 -12.46 -6.53 -16.34
N GLY A 72 -13.07 -7.01 -17.44
CA GLY A 72 -12.46 -8.02 -18.29
C GLY A 72 -11.25 -7.47 -19.04
N SER A 73 -11.28 -6.21 -19.45
CA SER A 73 -10.16 -5.54 -20.11
C SER A 73 -9.00 -5.27 -19.14
N ILE A 74 -9.25 -4.88 -17.89
CA ILE A 74 -8.20 -4.73 -16.87
C ILE A 74 -7.47 -6.07 -16.66
N LEU A 75 -8.23 -7.16 -16.54
CA LEU A 75 -7.67 -8.50 -16.42
C LEU A 75 -6.80 -8.87 -17.61
N PHE A 76 -7.30 -8.60 -18.82
CA PHE A 76 -6.56 -8.84 -20.05
C PHE A 76 -5.26 -8.02 -20.11
N CYS A 77 -5.27 -6.75 -19.67
CA CYS A 77 -4.05 -5.93 -19.60
C CYS A 77 -2.99 -6.58 -18.70
N LEU A 78 -3.39 -7.12 -17.54
CA LEU A 78 -2.47 -7.83 -16.64
C LEU A 78 -1.98 -9.16 -17.23
N GLU A 79 -2.83 -9.94 -17.89
CA GLU A 79 -2.41 -11.14 -18.62
C GLU A 79 -1.42 -10.79 -19.74
N PHE A 80 -1.65 -9.67 -20.42
CA PHE A 80 -0.77 -9.19 -21.48
C PHE A 80 0.59 -8.76 -20.92
N LEU A 81 0.61 -8.05 -19.79
CA LEU A 81 1.84 -7.73 -19.06
C LEU A 81 2.56 -9.01 -18.61
N GLU A 82 1.84 -9.98 -18.07
CA GLU A 82 2.41 -11.27 -17.65
C GLU A 82 3.08 -11.98 -18.83
N LYS A 83 2.42 -12.04 -19.99
CA LYS A 83 2.97 -12.67 -21.21
C LYS A 83 4.16 -11.91 -21.78
N ASN A 84 4.17 -10.58 -21.66
CA ASN A 84 5.22 -9.69 -22.15
C ASN A 84 6.12 -9.19 -21.00
N PHE A 85 6.35 -10.03 -19.99
CA PHE A 85 7.09 -9.62 -18.78
C PHE A 85 8.51 -9.13 -19.06
N ASP A 86 9.12 -9.53 -20.18
CA ASP A 86 10.43 -9.03 -20.61
C ASP A 86 10.43 -7.50 -20.82
N TRP A 87 9.33 -6.93 -21.34
CA TRP A 87 9.17 -5.47 -21.46
C TRP A 87 9.28 -4.76 -20.11
N PHE A 88 8.75 -5.40 -19.06
CA PHE A 88 8.73 -4.88 -17.71
C PHE A 88 10.09 -5.06 -17.03
N SER A 89 10.69 -6.25 -17.14
CA SER A 89 11.97 -6.56 -16.52
C SER A 89 13.12 -5.77 -17.12
N GLU A 90 13.13 -5.52 -18.45
CA GLU A 90 14.12 -4.68 -19.12
C GLU A 90 14.07 -3.23 -18.64
N ARG A 91 12.86 -2.65 -18.52
CA ARG A 91 12.67 -1.29 -17.99
C ARG A 91 13.10 -1.20 -16.54
N LEU A 92 12.69 -2.17 -15.72
CA LEU A 92 13.08 -2.21 -14.32
C LEU A 92 14.61 -2.30 -14.19
N ALA A 93 15.26 -3.18 -14.95
CA ALA A 93 16.71 -3.32 -14.95
C ALA A 93 17.42 -2.03 -15.40
N ALA A 94 16.89 -1.29 -16.38
CA ALA A 94 17.46 -0.01 -16.81
C ALA A 94 17.40 1.07 -15.72
N LEU A 95 16.40 1.03 -14.84
CA LEU A 95 16.23 1.95 -13.73
C LEU A 95 17.08 1.59 -12.51
N THR A 96 17.34 0.30 -12.30
CA THR A 96 17.95 -0.21 -11.05
C THR A 96 19.39 -0.68 -11.22
N SER A 97 19.87 -0.82 -12.46
CA SER A 97 21.28 -1.17 -12.70
C SER A 97 22.19 0.01 -12.37
N PRO A 98 23.31 -0.21 -11.64
CA PRO A 98 24.30 0.84 -11.46
C PRO A 98 24.80 1.26 -12.84
N SER A 99 24.73 2.56 -13.12
CA SER A 99 25.15 3.16 -14.39
C SER A 99 26.65 2.92 -14.63
N SER A 100 26.96 1.73 -15.13
CA SER A 100 28.29 1.27 -15.53
C SER A 100 28.48 1.63 -17.01
N SER A 101 28.36 2.92 -17.31
CA SER A 101 28.68 3.46 -18.63
C SER A 101 29.19 4.90 -18.57
N SER A 102 30.03 5.22 -17.58
CA SER A 102 31.05 6.26 -17.77
C SER A 102 32.26 5.67 -18.53
N THR A 103 32.05 5.23 -19.77
CA THR A 103 33.14 4.93 -20.70
C THR A 103 32.98 5.81 -21.93
N SER A 104 33.58 7.00 -21.90
CA SER A 104 34.63 7.40 -22.85
C SER A 104 34.88 8.92 -22.84
N THR A 105 36.18 9.26 -22.89
CA THR A 105 36.77 10.48 -23.49
C THR A 105 36.44 11.87 -22.90
N SER A 106 37.38 12.32 -22.06
CA SER A 106 37.95 13.68 -22.02
C SER A 106 37.33 14.77 -22.91
N THR A 107 36.60 15.73 -22.33
CA THR A 107 37.05 17.12 -22.02
C THR A 107 35.83 18.02 -21.70
N ALA A 108 35.94 18.75 -20.58
CA ALA A 108 35.19 19.96 -20.20
C ALA A 108 33.66 19.88 -19.98
N SER A 109 33.22 19.76 -18.73
CA SER A 109 32.79 20.90 -17.90
C SER A 109 32.16 20.39 -16.60
N ALA A 110 32.68 20.88 -15.48
CA ALA A 110 32.23 20.52 -14.14
C ALA A 110 31.02 21.37 -13.75
N ALA A 111 29.87 20.74 -13.57
CA ALA A 111 28.83 21.13 -12.62
C ALA A 111 27.82 19.99 -12.44
N ASN A 112 27.61 19.59 -11.18
CA ASN A 112 26.63 18.61 -10.67
C ASN A 112 26.97 17.13 -10.89
N GLY A 113 27.88 16.61 -10.06
CA GLY A 113 27.99 15.17 -9.84
C GLY A 113 26.77 14.66 -9.07
N SER A 114 25.76 14.17 -9.78
CA SER A 114 24.78 13.27 -9.19
C SER A 114 25.48 11.93 -8.97
N LEU A 115 25.76 11.59 -7.72
CA LEU A 115 26.00 10.21 -7.32
C LEU A 115 24.82 9.40 -7.85
N ALA A 116 25.05 8.55 -8.85
CA ALA A 116 24.02 7.65 -9.36
C ALA A 116 23.63 6.72 -8.20
N GLN A 117 22.53 7.07 -7.54
CA GLN A 117 22.06 6.37 -6.37
C GLN A 117 21.48 5.03 -6.83
N GLU A 118 21.99 3.92 -6.30
CA GLU A 118 21.41 2.61 -6.58
C GLU A 118 19.98 2.59 -6.01
N ILE A 119 18.99 2.44 -6.89
CA ILE A 119 17.59 2.34 -6.48
C ILE A 119 17.29 0.89 -6.21
N ASP A 120 17.02 0.57 -4.95
CA ASP A 120 16.73 -0.77 -4.46
C ASP A 120 15.30 -0.93 -3.95
N TYR A 121 14.43 0.09 -4.10
CA TYR A 121 13.07 0.07 -3.58
C TYR A 121 12.02 0.46 -4.63
N ILE A 122 11.11 -0.47 -4.94
CA ILE A 122 9.99 -0.25 -5.88
C ILE A 122 8.63 -0.31 -5.21
N VAL A 123 7.65 0.38 -5.79
CA VAL A 123 6.25 0.31 -5.36
C VAL A 123 5.38 0.11 -6.59
N LEU A 124 4.60 -0.97 -6.56
CA LEU A 124 3.65 -1.33 -7.60
C LEU A 124 2.26 -0.83 -7.18
N ASP A 125 1.71 0.15 -7.89
CA ASP A 125 0.30 0.54 -7.77
C ASP A 125 -0.54 -0.38 -8.66
N LEU A 126 -1.39 -1.20 -8.05
CA LEU A 126 -2.13 -2.26 -8.75
C LEU A 126 -3.60 -1.87 -8.96
N PRO A 127 -4.27 -2.47 -9.97
CA PRO A 127 -5.67 -2.16 -10.23
C PRO A 127 -6.57 -2.50 -9.03
N GLY A 128 -7.62 -1.71 -8.85
CA GLY A 128 -8.48 -1.82 -7.67
C GLY A 128 -9.44 -3.01 -7.61
N GLN A 129 -9.58 -3.81 -8.67
CA GLN A 129 -10.53 -4.93 -8.66
C GLN A 129 -10.01 -6.05 -7.75
N VAL A 130 -10.81 -6.43 -6.75
CA VAL A 130 -10.41 -7.42 -5.71
C VAL A 130 -10.11 -8.80 -6.30
N GLU A 131 -10.79 -9.18 -7.37
CA GLU A 131 -10.62 -10.48 -8.03
C GLU A 131 -9.20 -10.69 -8.57
N ILE A 132 -8.48 -9.60 -8.86
CA ILE A 132 -7.10 -9.62 -9.33
C ILE A 132 -6.16 -10.14 -8.23
N SER A 133 -6.39 -9.75 -6.98
CA SER A 133 -5.54 -10.14 -5.85
C SER A 133 -6.04 -11.42 -5.15
N THR A 134 -7.29 -11.85 -5.38
CA THR A 134 -7.87 -12.99 -4.67
C THR A 134 -8.12 -14.24 -5.50
N ASP A 135 -8.28 -14.12 -6.82
CA ASP A 135 -8.72 -15.25 -7.66
C ASP A 135 -7.83 -15.45 -8.88
N HIS A 136 -7.41 -14.35 -9.53
CA HIS A 136 -6.66 -14.47 -10.77
C HIS A 136 -5.18 -14.72 -10.57
N ASP A 137 -4.59 -15.62 -11.37
CA ASP A 137 -3.18 -16.00 -11.23
C ASP A 137 -2.20 -14.97 -11.82
N SER A 138 -2.64 -14.09 -12.73
CA SER A 138 -1.69 -13.18 -13.41
C SER A 138 -0.91 -12.28 -12.47
N LEU A 139 -1.57 -11.69 -11.46
CA LEU A 139 -0.85 -10.87 -10.49
C LEU A 139 0.19 -11.71 -9.73
N LYS A 140 -0.23 -12.87 -9.20
CA LYS A 140 0.67 -13.82 -8.52
C LYS A 140 1.86 -14.19 -9.40
N ASN A 141 1.64 -14.50 -10.67
CA ASN A 141 2.68 -14.88 -11.61
C ASN A 141 3.64 -13.72 -11.90
N ILE A 142 3.15 -12.49 -12.05
CA ILE A 142 3.98 -11.28 -12.20
C ILE A 142 4.88 -11.09 -10.97
N LEU A 143 4.31 -11.18 -9.76
CA LEU A 143 5.06 -11.03 -8.51
C LEU A 143 6.11 -12.16 -8.34
N HIS A 144 5.77 -13.41 -8.64
CA HIS A 144 6.74 -14.51 -8.63
C HIS A 144 7.84 -14.38 -9.68
N LYS A 145 7.56 -13.77 -10.85
CA LYS A 145 8.60 -13.46 -11.83
C LYS A 145 9.56 -12.39 -11.31
N LEU A 146 9.05 -11.40 -10.57
CA LEU A 146 9.89 -10.42 -9.85
C LEU A 146 10.76 -11.08 -8.76
N GLU A 147 10.22 -12.00 -7.96
CA GLU A 147 11.00 -12.76 -6.97
C GLU A 147 12.14 -13.55 -7.61
N LYS A 148 11.90 -14.14 -8.80
CA LYS A 148 12.96 -14.82 -9.59
C LYS A 148 14.05 -13.87 -10.09
N LEU A 149 13.75 -12.58 -10.18
CA LEU A 149 14.71 -11.51 -10.48
C LEU A 149 15.37 -10.93 -9.22
N ASP A 150 15.31 -11.64 -8.09
CA ASP A 150 15.93 -11.26 -6.80
C ASP A 150 15.31 -9.99 -6.18
N TRP A 151 14.01 -9.78 -6.40
CA TRP A 151 13.20 -8.78 -5.69
C TRP A 151 12.45 -9.40 -4.52
N ARG A 152 12.62 -8.85 -3.32
CA ARG A 152 11.82 -9.18 -2.15
C ARG A 152 10.61 -8.28 -2.08
N LEU A 153 9.42 -8.87 -2.09
CA LEU A 153 8.17 -8.12 -2.14
C LEU A 153 7.35 -8.35 -0.88
N ALA A 154 6.68 -7.29 -0.43
CA ALA A 154 5.63 -7.34 0.57
C ALA A 154 4.35 -6.79 -0.04
N VAL A 155 3.23 -7.45 0.27
CA VAL A 155 1.90 -7.04 -0.13
C VAL A 155 1.39 -6.02 0.89
N VAL A 156 1.00 -4.84 0.44
CA VAL A 156 0.37 -3.82 1.29
C VAL A 156 -1.10 -3.77 0.92
N GLN A 157 -1.93 -4.40 1.76
CA GLN A 157 -3.36 -4.59 1.52
C GLN A 157 -4.16 -3.47 2.20
N LEU A 158 -4.56 -2.49 1.39
CA LEU A 158 -5.32 -1.32 1.84
C LEU A 158 -6.81 -1.61 1.89
N THR A 159 -7.41 -1.31 3.04
CA THR A 159 -8.85 -1.39 3.30
C THR A 159 -9.35 -0.04 3.79
N ASP A 160 -10.51 0.42 3.32
CA ASP A 160 -11.16 1.62 3.86
C ASP A 160 -11.66 1.36 5.30
N SER A 161 -11.21 2.16 6.27
CA SER A 161 -11.57 1.97 7.68
C SER A 161 -13.07 2.13 7.96
N THR A 162 -13.82 2.86 7.13
CA THR A 162 -15.27 3.06 7.35
C THR A 162 -16.06 1.75 7.33
N HIS A 163 -15.51 0.69 6.75
CA HIS A 163 -16.14 -0.62 6.75
C HIS A 163 -16.13 -1.31 8.11
N ILE A 164 -15.24 -0.95 9.04
CA ILE A 164 -15.15 -1.59 10.36
C ILE A 164 -16.33 -1.22 11.28
N VAL A 165 -17.08 -0.17 10.91
CA VAL A 165 -18.29 0.29 11.62
C VAL A 165 -19.41 -0.75 11.54
N ASP A 166 -19.46 -1.55 10.48
CA ASP A 166 -20.42 -2.61 10.31
C ASP A 166 -19.77 -3.99 10.55
N PRO A 167 -20.29 -4.82 11.47
CA PRO A 167 -19.66 -6.08 11.85
C PRO A 167 -19.63 -7.10 10.71
N VAL A 168 -20.64 -7.11 9.82
CA VAL A 168 -20.70 -8.03 8.69
C VAL A 168 -19.65 -7.64 7.65
N LYS A 169 -19.52 -6.34 7.35
CA LYS A 169 -18.48 -5.81 6.46
C LYS A 169 -17.08 -6.06 7.03
N TYR A 170 -16.89 -5.82 8.32
CA TYR A 170 -15.62 -6.06 8.99
C TYR A 170 -15.16 -7.53 8.85
N ILE A 171 -16.02 -8.50 9.21
CA ILE A 171 -15.70 -9.93 9.06
C ILE A 171 -15.43 -10.29 7.59
N SER A 172 -16.20 -9.72 6.65
CA SER A 172 -16.00 -9.95 5.22
C SER A 172 -14.63 -9.46 4.74
N ILE A 173 -14.14 -8.33 5.25
CA ILE A 173 -12.82 -7.78 4.95
C ILE A 173 -11.71 -8.65 5.54
N VAL A 174 -11.87 -9.11 6.78
CA VAL A 174 -10.89 -10.00 7.41
C VAL A 174 -10.73 -11.28 6.58
N LEU A 175 -11.84 -11.86 6.12
CA LEU A 175 -11.83 -13.03 5.23
C LEU A 175 -11.22 -12.72 3.85
N LEU A 176 -11.49 -11.54 3.29
CA LEU A 176 -10.91 -11.11 2.01
C LEU A 176 -9.38 -10.98 2.12
N ASN A 177 -8.88 -10.43 3.22
CA ASN A 177 -7.46 -10.26 3.47
C ASN A 177 -6.78 -11.62 3.68
N LEU A 178 -7.41 -12.51 4.45
CA LEU A 178 -6.94 -13.89 4.61
C LEU A 178 -6.88 -14.63 3.26
N LYS A 179 -7.90 -14.46 2.41
CA LYS A 179 -7.90 -15.04 1.05
C LYS A 179 -6.75 -14.50 0.20
N THR A 180 -6.48 -13.19 0.27
CA THR A 180 -5.38 -12.55 -0.47
C THR A 180 -4.02 -13.09 -0.01
N MET A 181 -3.83 -13.26 1.31
CA MET A 181 -2.61 -13.85 1.88
C MET A 181 -2.36 -15.26 1.35
N LEU A 182 -3.39 -16.10 1.33
CA LEU A 182 -3.31 -17.47 0.84
C LEU A 182 -3.05 -17.53 -0.67
N HIS A 183 -3.66 -16.62 -1.44
CA HIS A 183 -3.53 -16.61 -2.89
C HIS A 183 -2.15 -16.15 -3.35
N LEU A 184 -1.71 -14.98 -2.87
CA LEU A 184 -0.44 -14.36 -3.29
C LEU A 184 0.78 -15.03 -2.65
N GLY A 185 0.65 -15.55 -1.42
CA GLY A 185 1.72 -16.29 -0.75
C GLY A 185 2.97 -15.45 -0.43
N LEU A 186 2.82 -14.13 -0.30
CA LEU A 186 3.87 -13.18 0.04
C LEU A 186 3.66 -12.62 1.45
N PRO A 187 4.72 -12.10 2.12
CA PRO A 187 4.55 -11.31 3.34
C PRO A 187 3.54 -10.19 3.11
N GLN A 188 2.50 -10.11 3.94
CA GLN A 188 1.41 -9.15 3.76
C GLN A 188 1.22 -8.30 5.01
N VAL A 189 1.15 -6.98 4.82
CA VAL A 189 0.75 -6.00 5.83
C VAL A 189 -0.63 -5.50 5.46
N ASN A 190 -1.64 -5.79 6.30
CA ASN A 190 -2.97 -5.22 6.10
C ASN A 190 -3.02 -3.83 6.72
N VAL A 191 -3.73 -2.92 6.08
CA VAL A 191 -3.77 -1.52 6.47
C VAL A 191 -5.20 -1.02 6.44
N LEU A 192 -5.68 -0.47 7.56
CA LEU A 192 -6.89 0.33 7.62
C LEU A 192 -6.53 1.77 7.26
N THR A 193 -7.01 2.22 6.11
CA THR A 193 -6.80 3.56 5.56
C THR A 193 -7.91 4.51 5.97
N LYS A 194 -7.67 5.82 5.80
CA LYS A 194 -8.66 6.88 6.05
C LYS A 194 -9.20 6.86 7.48
N ILE A 195 -8.35 6.49 8.44
CA ILE A 195 -8.74 6.37 9.87
C ILE A 195 -9.27 7.70 10.43
N ASP A 196 -8.88 8.82 9.83
CA ASP A 196 -9.36 10.16 10.14
C ASP A 196 -10.86 10.33 9.84
N LEU A 197 -11.46 9.51 8.98
CA LEU A 197 -12.89 9.54 8.69
C LEU A 197 -13.73 8.88 9.77
N LEU A 198 -13.14 7.99 10.59
CA LEU A 198 -13.86 7.32 11.68
C LEU A 198 -14.45 8.30 12.70
N LYS A 199 -13.87 9.51 12.83
CA LYS A 199 -14.40 10.59 13.67
C LYS A 199 -15.86 10.97 13.33
N HIS A 200 -16.29 10.75 12.09
CA HIS A 200 -17.65 11.02 11.65
C HIS A 200 -18.64 9.92 12.05
N PHE A 201 -18.14 8.77 12.51
CA PHE A 201 -18.90 7.59 12.91
C PHE A 201 -18.80 7.30 14.41
N ASN A 202 -18.35 8.27 15.22
CA ASN A 202 -18.10 8.11 16.65
C ASN A 202 -19.29 7.55 17.45
N GLU A 203 -20.54 7.80 17.01
CA GLU A 203 -21.74 7.27 17.67
C GLU A 203 -21.98 5.78 17.35
N ASP A 204 -21.51 5.31 16.19
CA ASP A 204 -21.61 3.91 15.73
C ASP A 204 -20.37 3.08 16.13
N PHE A 205 -19.27 3.76 16.46
CA PHE A 205 -17.99 3.17 16.85
C PHE A 205 -17.99 2.73 18.32
N LYS A 206 -18.57 1.54 18.57
CA LYS A 206 -18.79 1.03 19.94
C LYS A 206 -17.56 0.45 20.62
N LEU A 207 -16.54 0.09 19.84
CA LEU A 207 -15.31 -0.55 20.32
C LEU A 207 -14.11 0.33 19.99
N LYS A 208 -12.99 0.14 20.70
CA LYS A 208 -11.77 0.89 20.41
C LYS A 208 -11.14 0.41 19.10
N LEU A 209 -10.35 1.27 18.45
CA LEU A 209 -9.67 0.92 17.20
C LEU A 209 -8.77 -0.31 17.35
N GLU A 210 -8.15 -0.48 18.52
CA GLU A 210 -7.27 -1.62 18.81
C GLU A 210 -7.99 -2.97 18.63
N PHE A 211 -9.29 -3.04 18.94
CA PHE A 211 -10.08 -4.25 18.72
C PHE A 211 -10.09 -4.68 17.24
N TYR A 212 -10.20 -3.70 16.33
CA TYR A 212 -10.26 -3.95 14.89
C TYR A 212 -8.88 -4.13 14.26
N THR A 213 -7.83 -3.55 14.86
CA THR A 213 -6.46 -3.72 14.37
C THR A 213 -5.84 -5.02 14.82
N ASP A 214 -6.12 -5.44 16.06
CA ASP A 214 -5.52 -6.64 16.64
C ASP A 214 -6.24 -7.91 16.18
N VAL A 215 -7.52 -7.79 15.77
CA VAL A 215 -8.36 -8.89 15.25
C VAL A 215 -8.44 -10.06 16.25
N GLN A 216 -8.54 -9.72 17.53
CA GLN A 216 -8.65 -10.66 18.64
C GLN A 216 -10.00 -10.53 19.34
N ASP A 217 -10.42 -11.60 20.00
CA ASP A 217 -11.69 -11.68 20.74
C ASP A 217 -12.92 -11.29 19.90
N LEU A 218 -12.93 -11.63 18.60
CA LEU A 218 -14.03 -11.38 17.67
C LEU A 218 -15.36 -12.01 18.10
N SER A 219 -15.35 -12.95 19.05
CA SER A 219 -16.55 -13.47 19.72
C SER A 219 -17.50 -12.37 20.23
N TYR A 220 -17.00 -11.16 20.55
CA TYR A 220 -17.84 -10.00 20.89
C TYR A 220 -18.80 -9.57 19.77
N LEU A 221 -18.50 -9.90 18.50
CA LEU A 221 -19.31 -9.56 17.34
C LEU A 221 -20.46 -10.54 17.10
N LEU A 222 -20.43 -11.75 17.69
CA LEU A 222 -21.46 -12.77 17.45
C LEU A 222 -22.90 -12.27 17.68
N PRO A 223 -23.22 -11.61 18.82
CA PRO A 223 -24.57 -11.09 19.05
C PRO A 223 -24.96 -10.01 18.04
N LEU A 224 -23.99 -9.25 17.53
CA LEU A 224 -24.24 -8.19 16.54
C LEU A 224 -24.55 -8.78 15.15
N LEU A 225 -23.85 -9.86 14.78
CA LEU A 225 -24.06 -10.57 13.51
C LEU A 225 -25.41 -11.30 13.47
N GLU A 226 -25.81 -11.94 14.57
CA GLU A 226 -27.08 -12.68 14.67
C GLU A 226 -28.29 -11.75 14.48
N ASN A 227 -28.23 -10.55 15.07
CA ASN A 227 -29.29 -9.53 14.95
C ASN A 227 -29.50 -9.02 13.52
N GLN A 228 -28.49 -9.13 12.64
CA GLN A 228 -28.55 -8.55 11.30
C GLN A 228 -28.93 -9.55 10.20
N ILE A 229 -28.57 -10.84 10.35
CA ILE A 229 -28.69 -11.82 9.24
C ILE A 229 -29.72 -12.92 9.52
N SER A 230 -29.66 -13.58 10.69
CA SER A 230 -30.60 -14.58 11.24
C SER A 230 -29.88 -15.52 12.19
N ASP A 231 -30.54 -15.95 13.27
CA ASP A 231 -30.07 -16.99 14.21
C ASP A 231 -29.67 -18.32 13.52
N LYS A 232 -30.20 -18.60 12.33
CA LYS A 232 -29.82 -19.81 11.56
C LYS A 232 -28.34 -19.84 11.20
N PHE A 233 -27.68 -18.68 11.12
CA PHE A 233 -26.27 -18.57 10.79
C PHE A 233 -25.35 -18.51 12.02
N ALA A 234 -25.89 -18.61 13.24
CA ALA A 234 -25.10 -18.54 14.48
C ALA A 234 -23.89 -19.48 14.48
N ASN A 235 -24.11 -20.76 14.14
CA ASN A 235 -23.03 -21.75 14.06
C ASN A 235 -22.00 -21.44 12.96
N LEU A 236 -22.44 -20.85 11.83
CA LEU A 236 -21.54 -20.44 10.75
C LEU A 236 -20.69 -19.24 11.17
N ASN A 237 -21.31 -18.22 11.76
CA ASN A 237 -20.61 -17.03 12.25
C ASN A 237 -19.56 -17.40 13.31
N LYS A 238 -19.91 -18.33 14.21
CA LYS A 238 -18.99 -18.88 15.20
C LYS A 238 -17.80 -19.59 14.54
N ALA A 239 -18.06 -20.48 13.59
CA ALA A 239 -16.99 -21.19 12.89
C ALA A 239 -16.06 -20.25 12.10
N ILE A 240 -16.60 -19.17 11.51
CA ILE A 240 -15.82 -18.13 10.84
C ILE A 240 -14.92 -17.38 11.83
N ILE A 241 -15.45 -16.98 12.98
CA ILE A 241 -14.69 -16.30 14.02
C ILE A 241 -13.58 -17.19 14.57
N GLU A 242 -13.89 -18.46 14.89
CA GLU A 242 -12.90 -19.45 15.35
C GLU A 242 -11.78 -19.62 14.32
N LEU A 243 -12.12 -19.73 13.02
CA LEU A 243 -11.12 -19.81 11.94
C LEU A 243 -10.18 -18.59 11.91
N ILE A 244 -10.68 -17.39 12.15
CA ILE A 244 -9.88 -16.17 12.13
C ILE A 244 -8.96 -16.13 13.36
N GLU A 245 -9.50 -16.41 14.54
CA GLU A 245 -8.79 -16.33 15.83
C GLU A 245 -7.72 -17.42 15.97
N ASP A 246 -8.02 -18.67 15.58
CA ASP A 246 -7.14 -19.83 15.79
C ASP A 246 -5.78 -19.67 15.12
N PHE A 247 -5.73 -18.99 13.97
CA PHE A 247 -4.51 -18.80 13.21
C PHE A 247 -3.84 -17.45 13.47
N ASN A 248 -4.58 -16.45 13.97
CA ASN A 248 -4.10 -15.11 14.30
C ASN A 248 -3.18 -14.51 13.21
N LEU A 249 -3.53 -14.74 11.94
CA LEU A 249 -2.73 -14.33 10.77
C LEU A 249 -3.05 -12.92 10.29
N VAL A 250 -4.27 -12.45 10.57
CA VAL A 250 -4.76 -11.16 10.11
C VAL A 250 -4.64 -10.17 11.25
N GLY A 251 -3.81 -9.15 11.07
CA GLY A 251 -3.82 -7.93 11.88
C GLY A 251 -3.74 -6.73 10.95
N PHE A 252 -4.07 -5.54 11.43
CA PHE A 252 -4.03 -4.31 10.64
C PHE A 252 -3.15 -3.24 11.27
N GLU A 253 -2.41 -2.53 10.43
CA GLU A 253 -1.84 -1.23 10.75
C GLU A 253 -2.84 -0.12 10.44
N SER A 254 -2.75 0.99 11.16
CA SER A 254 -3.61 2.16 10.92
C SER A 254 -2.88 3.21 10.09
N LEU A 255 -3.56 3.71 9.06
CA LEU A 255 -3.00 4.67 8.11
C LEU A 255 -3.88 5.91 7.95
N CYS A 256 -3.30 7.06 8.30
CA CYS A 256 -3.67 8.36 7.77
C CYS A 256 -2.50 8.86 6.92
N VAL A 257 -2.70 8.95 5.60
CA VAL A 257 -1.63 9.29 4.65
C VAL A 257 -1.10 10.71 4.85
N GLU A 258 -1.88 11.59 5.46
CA GLU A 258 -1.50 12.96 5.83
C GLU A 258 -0.85 13.05 7.22
N ASP A 259 -0.88 11.97 8.02
CA ASP A 259 -0.16 11.90 9.27
C ASP A 259 1.17 11.19 9.06
N LYS A 260 2.23 11.97 9.24
CA LYS A 260 3.59 11.51 9.13
C LYS A 260 3.91 10.41 10.12
N THR A 261 3.41 10.49 11.36
CA THR A 261 3.70 9.48 12.38
C THR A 261 3.10 8.14 11.99
N SER A 262 1.88 8.18 11.46
CA SER A 262 1.20 7.02 10.87
C SER A 262 1.98 6.45 9.68
N MET A 263 2.40 7.29 8.72
CA MET A 263 3.26 6.87 7.59
C MET A 263 4.58 6.26 8.06
N THR A 264 5.29 6.88 9.01
CA THR A 264 6.55 6.37 9.56
C THR A 264 6.37 4.99 10.18
N ARG A 265 5.34 4.80 11.01
CA ARG A 265 5.06 3.50 11.65
C ARG A 265 4.79 2.42 10.60
N LEU A 266 3.93 2.71 9.63
CA LEU A 266 3.60 1.76 8.58
C LEU A 266 4.84 1.37 7.75
N ILE A 267 5.66 2.33 7.34
CA ILE A 267 6.89 2.06 6.59
C ILE A 267 7.86 1.20 7.40
N LEU A 268 8.01 1.46 8.70
CA LEU A 268 8.85 0.64 9.57
C LEU A 268 8.32 -0.80 9.68
N THR A 269 7.00 -0.99 9.78
CA THR A 269 6.38 -2.32 9.78
C THR A 269 6.63 -3.04 8.44
N ILE A 270 6.48 -2.35 7.32
CA ILE A 270 6.74 -2.90 5.98
C ILE A 270 8.22 -3.25 5.80
N ASP A 271 9.14 -2.36 6.19
CA ASP A 271 10.58 -2.60 6.10
C ASP A 271 11.00 -3.81 6.94
N LYS A 272 10.45 -3.96 8.16
CA LYS A 272 10.63 -5.16 8.98
C LYS A 272 10.13 -6.42 8.27
N ALA A 273 8.94 -6.38 7.68
CA ALA A 273 8.38 -7.51 6.94
C ALA A 273 9.22 -7.89 5.70
N LEU A 274 9.82 -6.90 5.03
CA LEU A 274 10.74 -7.08 3.92
C LEU A 274 12.15 -7.54 4.34
N GLY A 275 12.51 -7.33 5.61
CA GLY A 275 13.90 -7.37 6.07
C GLY A 275 14.76 -6.30 5.39
N TYR A 276 14.15 -5.17 5.02
CA TYR A 276 14.84 -4.02 4.42
C TYR A 276 15.50 -3.20 5.52
N TYR A 277 16.80 -2.95 5.35
CA TYR A 277 17.57 -2.04 6.19
C TYR A 277 18.11 -0.94 5.28
N PRO A 278 17.69 0.33 5.46
CA PRO A 278 18.18 1.43 4.64
C PRO A 278 19.71 1.48 4.71
N SER A 279 20.37 1.28 3.59
CA SER A 279 21.83 1.38 3.46
C SER A 279 22.33 2.82 3.65
N HIS A 280 21.46 3.79 3.38
CA HIS A 280 21.66 5.19 3.70
C HIS A 280 20.99 5.55 5.03
N GLN A 281 21.80 5.78 6.07
CA GLN A 281 21.32 6.58 7.19
C GLN A 281 21.04 8.00 6.68
N PRO A 282 19.86 8.57 6.93
CA PRO A 282 19.63 9.98 6.65
C PRO A 282 20.70 10.79 7.38
N ASN A 283 21.39 11.69 6.67
CA ASN A 283 22.32 12.65 7.28
C ASN A 283 21.51 13.63 8.14
N LEU A 284 21.18 13.22 9.37
CA LEU A 284 20.60 14.08 10.37
C LEU A 284 21.72 14.98 10.87
N THR A 285 21.81 16.18 10.31
CA THR A 285 22.74 17.19 10.79
C THR A 285 22.13 17.75 12.06
N TYR A 286 22.43 17.12 13.20
CA TYR A 286 22.01 17.65 14.49
C TYR A 286 22.54 19.08 14.62
N PRO A 287 21.69 20.08 14.92
CA PRO A 287 22.19 21.39 15.30
C PRO A 287 23.10 21.19 16.50
N HIS A 288 24.40 21.45 16.32
CA HIS A 288 25.34 21.53 17.42
C HIS A 288 24.73 22.43 18.49
N GLU A 289 24.43 21.87 19.66
CA GLU A 289 24.09 22.65 20.84
C GLU A 289 25.23 23.65 21.08
N MET A 290 24.98 24.91 20.74
CA MET A 290 25.80 26.04 21.13
C MET A 290 25.69 26.19 22.64
N GLY A 291 26.68 25.62 23.33
CA GLY A 291 27.23 26.02 24.63
C GLY A 291 26.26 26.47 25.73
N SER A 292 26.21 25.68 26.80
CA SER A 292 26.34 26.26 28.14
C SER A 292 27.10 25.32 29.08
N ASP A 293 28.08 25.90 29.75
CA ASP A 293 29.09 25.32 30.62
C ASP A 293 28.57 24.53 31.85
N ASN A 294 29.47 23.63 32.29
CA ASN A 294 29.76 23.22 33.68
C ASN A 294 28.72 22.41 34.48
N ASN A 295 28.93 21.08 34.52
CA ASN A 295 29.03 20.39 35.83
C ASN A 295 29.83 19.07 35.73
N PRO A 296 30.91 18.86 36.52
CA PRO A 296 31.67 17.62 36.52
C PRO A 296 31.25 16.70 37.68
N GLN A 297 30.61 15.56 37.38
CA GLN A 297 30.60 14.40 38.28
C GLN A 297 30.38 13.08 37.50
N LYS A 298 31.48 12.31 37.41
CA LYS A 298 31.60 10.87 37.06
C LYS A 298 31.04 9.98 38.21
N PRO A 299 30.88 8.63 38.11
CA PRO A 299 31.70 7.67 37.34
C PRO A 299 30.96 6.49 36.69
N GLY A 300 31.71 5.68 35.94
CA GLY A 300 31.20 4.72 34.96
C GLY A 300 30.82 3.32 35.46
N LEU A 301 30.37 2.52 34.49
CA LEU A 301 30.28 1.07 34.62
C LEU A 301 30.67 0.43 33.29
N THR A 302 31.82 -0.24 33.31
CA THR A 302 32.25 -1.23 32.32
C THR A 302 31.62 -2.56 32.68
N THR A 303 30.74 -3.11 31.84
CA THR A 303 30.47 -4.55 31.82
C THR A 303 30.29 -5.03 30.39
N SER A 304 31.30 -5.78 29.95
CA SER A 304 31.28 -6.70 28.82
C SER A 304 30.17 -7.74 28.93
N GLY A 305 29.40 -7.93 27.86
CA GLY A 305 28.46 -9.05 27.72
C GLY A 305 27.46 -8.86 26.59
N VAL A 306 27.77 -9.39 25.40
CA VAL A 306 26.75 -9.74 24.38
C VAL A 306 26.22 -11.12 24.79
N PRO A 307 24.89 -11.35 24.91
CA PRO A 307 24.01 -11.49 23.73
C PRO A 307 22.56 -11.00 23.90
N GLY A 308 21.96 -10.50 22.82
CA GLY A 308 20.52 -10.25 22.73
C GLY A 308 20.16 -9.06 21.83
N GLY A 309 20.14 -9.28 20.52
CA GLY A 309 19.89 -8.25 19.50
C GLY A 309 18.44 -7.75 19.39
N GLU A 310 17.58 -7.98 20.39
CA GLU A 310 16.18 -7.56 20.37
C GLU A 310 15.89 -6.33 21.25
N MET A 311 16.76 -5.94 22.19
CA MET A 311 16.52 -4.80 23.09
C MET A 311 17.22 -3.48 22.71
N ALA A 312 17.98 -3.44 21.61
CA ALA A 312 18.72 -2.23 21.22
C ALA A 312 17.92 -1.26 20.33
N ILE A 313 16.93 -1.76 19.57
CA ILE A 313 16.21 -0.94 18.58
C ILE A 313 15.21 0.02 19.24
N GLU A 314 14.56 -0.38 20.34
CA GLU A 314 13.67 0.52 21.09
C GLU A 314 14.44 1.64 21.81
N ALA A 315 15.69 1.41 22.18
CA ALA A 315 16.49 2.36 22.94
C ALA A 315 17.16 3.45 22.06
N GLU A 316 17.51 3.15 20.81
CA GLU A 316 18.15 4.14 19.92
C GLU A 316 17.16 5.02 19.13
N PHE A 317 15.94 4.55 18.87
CA PHE A 317 14.87 5.35 18.26
C PHE A 317 14.03 6.16 19.27
N GLY A 318 14.40 6.13 20.56
CA GLY A 318 13.76 6.88 21.65
C GLY A 318 13.86 8.41 21.58
N SER A 319 14.52 8.98 20.56
CA SER A 319 14.51 10.42 20.26
C SER A 319 13.79 10.76 18.94
N SER A 320 12.77 9.97 18.58
CA SER A 320 11.92 10.17 17.40
C SER A 320 11.37 11.58 17.25
N SER A 321 11.31 12.42 18.30
CA SER A 321 10.92 13.83 18.20
C SER A 321 11.79 14.64 17.22
N GLY A 322 13.11 14.41 17.15
CA GLY A 322 13.99 15.17 16.26
C GLY A 322 13.77 14.87 14.78
N LEU A 323 13.81 13.59 14.42
CA LEU A 323 13.50 13.10 13.07
C LEU A 323 12.04 13.39 12.67
N LEU A 324 11.11 13.26 13.62
CA LEU A 324 9.71 13.61 13.45
C LEU A 324 9.47 15.12 13.40
N ASN A 325 10.44 15.97 13.74
CA ASN A 325 10.33 17.41 13.47
C ASN A 325 10.96 17.77 12.11
N GLU A 326 12.13 17.21 11.77
CA GLU A 326 12.82 17.53 10.50
C GLU A 326 12.04 17.09 9.25
N ILE A 327 11.50 15.87 9.24
CA ILE A 327 10.63 15.44 8.12
C ILE A 327 9.33 16.26 8.10
N GLN A 328 8.89 16.88 9.22
CA GLN A 328 7.63 17.64 9.30
C GLN A 328 7.79 18.96 8.55
N GLU A 329 8.93 19.62 8.72
CA GLU A 329 9.29 20.82 7.96
C GLU A 329 9.40 20.57 6.45
N ARG A 330 9.70 19.33 6.02
CA ARG A 330 9.82 18.96 4.60
C ARG A 330 8.53 18.45 3.94
N TRP A 331 7.57 17.96 4.73
CA TRP A 331 6.40 17.21 4.22
C TRP A 331 5.10 18.02 4.25
N ILE A 332 5.06 19.15 4.99
CA ILE A 332 3.88 20.04 5.14
C ILE A 332 3.48 20.82 3.86
N ASP A 333 4.26 20.81 2.78
CA ASP A 333 4.10 21.85 1.76
C ASP A 333 2.81 21.80 0.89
N TYR A 334 1.95 20.76 0.93
CA TYR A 334 0.79 20.67 0.01
C TYR A 334 -0.52 19.98 0.49
N PRO A 335 -1.03 20.21 1.72
CA PRO A 335 -2.29 19.60 2.18
C PRO A 335 -3.51 19.97 1.31
N GLU A 336 -3.60 21.21 0.82
CA GLU A 336 -4.73 21.66 -0.01
C GLU A 336 -4.79 20.99 -1.39
N LEU A 337 -3.63 20.61 -1.97
CA LEU A 337 -3.59 19.89 -3.24
C LEU A 337 -4.08 18.45 -3.09
N TYR A 338 -3.79 17.84 -1.93
CA TYR A 338 -4.20 16.48 -1.62
C TYR A 338 -5.72 16.38 -1.40
N ASP A 339 -6.29 17.33 -0.66
CA ASP A 339 -7.74 17.47 -0.48
C ASP A 339 -8.48 17.65 -1.81
N GLN A 340 -7.94 18.48 -2.71
CA GLN A 340 -8.54 18.70 -4.03
C GLN A 340 -8.47 17.43 -4.88
N PHE A 341 -7.33 16.74 -4.86
CA PHE A 341 -7.14 15.49 -5.60
C PHE A 341 -8.07 14.37 -5.10
N GLN A 342 -8.21 14.18 -3.79
CA GLN A 342 -9.13 13.19 -3.23
C GLN A 342 -10.58 13.46 -3.60
N LYS A 343 -11.02 14.73 -3.54
CA LYS A 343 -12.38 15.12 -3.96
C LYS A 343 -12.64 14.83 -5.43
N GLN A 344 -11.64 15.04 -6.28
CA GLN A 344 -11.74 14.77 -7.71
C GLN A 344 -11.84 13.26 -7.98
N LEU A 345 -10.98 12.45 -7.35
CA LEU A 345 -11.05 10.98 -7.44
C LEU A 345 -12.43 10.44 -7.02
N TRP A 346 -13.00 10.94 -5.92
CA TRP A 346 -14.33 10.51 -5.48
C TRP A 346 -15.44 10.94 -6.44
N ALA A 347 -15.32 12.11 -7.06
CA ALA A 347 -16.26 12.56 -8.08
C ALA A 347 -16.23 11.64 -9.30
N ASP A 348 -15.04 11.35 -9.82
CA ASP A 348 -14.84 10.49 -10.99
C ASP A 348 -15.32 9.05 -10.72
N GLU A 349 -15.02 8.50 -9.53
CA GLU A 349 -15.48 7.17 -9.10
C GLU A 349 -17.01 7.12 -8.95
N SER A 350 -17.63 8.17 -8.42
CA SER A 350 -19.10 8.26 -8.31
C SER A 350 -19.80 8.30 -9.68
N GLU A 351 -19.19 8.99 -10.65
CA GLU A 351 -19.71 9.08 -12.01
C GLU A 351 -19.63 7.72 -12.72
N LEU A 352 -18.52 7.00 -12.55
CA LEU A 352 -18.36 5.63 -13.08
C LEU A 352 -19.41 4.66 -12.50
N VAL A 353 -19.70 4.73 -11.20
CA VAL A 353 -20.74 3.91 -10.57
C VAL A 353 -22.12 4.23 -11.15
N LEU A 354 -22.44 5.51 -11.36
CA LEU A 354 -23.70 5.94 -11.97
C LEU A 354 -23.83 5.48 -13.42
N GLN A 355 -22.77 5.61 -14.21
CA GLN A 355 -22.74 5.12 -15.59
C GLN A 355 -22.96 3.59 -15.63
N ARG A 356 -22.30 2.84 -14.73
CA ARG A 356 -22.45 1.38 -14.64
C ARG A 356 -23.86 0.96 -14.23
N ALA A 357 -24.48 1.67 -13.29
CA ALA A 357 -25.88 1.46 -12.92
C ALA A 357 -26.83 1.76 -14.10
N SER A 358 -26.54 2.80 -14.88
CA SER A 358 -27.34 3.15 -16.07
C SER A 358 -27.24 2.08 -17.17
N GLN A 359 -26.04 1.54 -17.42
CA GLN A 359 -25.81 0.48 -18.40
C GLN A 359 -26.49 -0.82 -17.98
N LEU A 360 -26.40 -1.20 -16.70
CA LEU A 360 -27.11 -2.37 -16.17
C LEU A 360 -28.63 -2.23 -16.31
N ASN A 361 -29.16 -1.03 -16.06
CA ASN A 361 -30.59 -0.75 -16.26
C ASN A 361 -30.99 -0.85 -17.73
N GLN A 362 -30.17 -0.36 -18.66
CA GLN A 362 -30.41 -0.50 -20.10
C GLN A 362 -30.36 -1.97 -20.56
N ILE A 363 -29.38 -2.74 -20.10
CA ILE A 363 -29.25 -4.17 -20.41
C ILE A 363 -30.47 -4.95 -19.88
N ASN A 364 -30.89 -4.67 -18.64
CA ASN A 364 -32.07 -5.30 -18.05
C ASN A 364 -33.36 -4.92 -18.81
N ALA A 365 -33.52 -3.68 -19.24
CA ALA A 365 -34.66 -3.23 -20.04
C ALA A 365 -34.71 -3.93 -21.41
N ILE A 366 -33.56 -4.11 -22.07
CA ILE A 366 -33.46 -4.83 -23.35
C ILE A 366 -33.81 -6.31 -23.17
N GLN A 367 -33.33 -6.95 -22.11
CA GLN A 367 -33.63 -8.35 -21.81
C GLN A 367 -35.10 -8.58 -21.44
N GLN A 368 -35.76 -7.61 -20.79
CA GLN A 368 -37.20 -7.68 -20.51
C GLN A 368 -38.04 -7.51 -21.78
N ASN A 369 -37.64 -6.62 -22.70
CA ASN A 369 -38.32 -6.45 -23.98
C ASN A 369 -38.14 -7.67 -24.92
N GLN A 370 -37.05 -8.43 -24.80
CA GLN A 370 -36.85 -9.67 -25.56
C GLN A 370 -37.62 -10.89 -24.99
N LYS A 371 -38.19 -10.78 -23.78
CA LYS A 371 -38.96 -11.85 -23.12
C LYS A 371 -40.48 -11.65 -23.17
N GLN A 372 -40.97 -10.59 -23.80
CA GLN A 372 -42.39 -10.44 -24.11
C GLN A 372 -42.68 -11.03 -25.50
N PRO A 373 -43.63 -11.98 -25.62
CA PRO A 373 -43.89 -12.72 -26.87
C PRO A 373 -44.53 -11.88 -27.98
#